data_AF-A0A382CR47-F1
#
_entry.id   AF-A0A382CR47-F1
#
_cell.length_a   1.000
_cell.length_b   1.000
_cell.length_c   1.000
_cell.angle_alpha   90.00
_cell.angle_beta   90.00
_cell.angle_gamma   90.00
#
_symmetry.space_group_name_H-M   'P 1'
#
loop_
_entity.id
_entity.type
_entity.pdbx_description
1 polymer ?
#
loop_
_entity_poly.entity_id
_entity_poly.type
_entity_poly.pdbx_seq_one_letter_code
_entity_poly.pdbx_strand_id
1 'polypeptide(L)'
;MAGNPFATKVDAQQAVRDLVEPVLPHMSPGGARVRLGSGAALFPRRVAELEGYARPLYGIVPLVVGGGHFDHWDRWCEGLVAGTDPDGEEYWGACTGDTDQRMVEMAAVGFAIAFTPEHFWDPLGDGAKERVLAWLDGIDEFEPAANNWQFF
;
A
#
# COMPACT_ATOMS: atom_id res chain seq x y z
N MET A 1 4.33 -11.06 16.22
CA MET A 1 4.06 -10.08 17.30
C MET A 1 3.92 -10.70 18.68
N ALA A 2 3.27 -11.86 18.86
CA ALA A 2 3.13 -12.47 20.18
C ALA A 2 4.50 -12.72 20.83
N GLY A 3 4.74 -12.13 22.01
CA GLY A 3 6.01 -12.26 22.74
C GLY A 3 7.10 -11.25 22.36
N ASN A 4 6.84 -10.30 21.45
CA ASN A 4 7.77 -9.21 21.17
C ASN A 4 7.70 -8.12 22.27
N PRO A 5 8.82 -7.78 22.96
CA PRO A 5 8.81 -6.85 24.08
C PRO A 5 8.75 -5.37 23.68
N PHE A 6 8.98 -5.03 22.40
CA PHE A 6 9.05 -3.63 21.90
C PHE A 6 9.99 -2.72 22.71
N ALA A 7 11.07 -3.26 23.28
CA ALA A 7 12.00 -2.51 24.13
C ALA A 7 13.11 -1.81 23.33
N THR A 8 13.40 -2.30 22.13
CA THR A 8 14.52 -1.84 21.31
C THR A 8 14.10 -1.55 19.87
N LYS A 9 14.98 -0.87 19.13
CA LYS A 9 14.82 -0.68 17.67
C LYS A 9 14.69 -2.02 16.94
N VAL A 10 15.46 -3.03 17.33
CA VAL A 10 15.43 -4.36 16.72
C VAL A 10 14.07 -5.03 16.96
N ASP A 11 13.51 -4.88 18.16
CA ASP A 11 12.17 -5.38 18.49
C ASP A 11 11.09 -4.75 17.58
N ALA A 12 11.14 -3.43 17.39
CA ALA A 12 10.21 -2.73 16.50
C ALA A 12 10.36 -3.18 15.04
N GLN A 13 11.60 -3.35 14.56
CA GLN A 13 11.85 -3.87 13.21
C GLN A 13 11.33 -5.29 13.04
N GLN A 14 11.50 -6.16 14.04
CA GLN A 14 10.96 -7.51 14.02
C GLN A 14 9.43 -7.52 14.03
N ALA A 15 8.80 -6.60 14.77
CA ALA A 15 7.34 -6.51 14.80
C ALA A 15 6.74 -6.18 13.43
N VAL A 16 7.37 -5.29 12.65
CA VAL A 16 6.95 -5.00 11.27
C VAL A 16 7.01 -6.28 10.42
N ARG A 17 8.13 -7.01 10.47
CA ARG A 17 8.27 -8.27 9.71
C ARG A 17 7.21 -9.29 10.11
N ASP A 18 7.00 -9.48 11.40
CA ASP A 18 5.99 -10.39 11.93
C ASP A 18 4.55 -10.01 11.51
N LEU A 19 4.29 -8.74 11.22
CA LEU A 19 2.99 -8.25 10.74
C LEU A 19 2.83 -8.39 9.23
N VAL A 20 3.92 -8.21 8.47
CA VAL A 20 3.90 -8.23 7.00
C VAL A 20 4.02 -9.65 6.44
N GLU A 21 4.82 -10.53 7.05
CA GLU A 21 5.04 -11.89 6.56
C GLU A 21 3.73 -12.69 6.38
N PRO A 22 2.75 -12.62 7.31
CA PRO A 22 1.47 -13.31 7.14
C PRO A 22 0.58 -12.69 6.04
N VAL A 23 0.91 -11.52 5.51
CA VAL A 23 0.14 -10.85 4.44
C VAL A 23 0.43 -11.49 3.08
N LEU A 24 1.67 -11.92 2.85
CA LEU A 24 2.15 -12.43 1.56
C LEU A 24 1.29 -13.56 0.97
N PRO A 25 0.88 -14.59 1.74
CA PRO A 25 0.06 -15.68 1.21
C PRO A 25 -1.37 -15.26 0.84
N HIS A 26 -1.79 -14.06 1.22
CA HIS A 26 -3.12 -13.50 0.96
C HIS A 26 -3.14 -12.47 -0.18
N MET A 27 -1.98 -12.19 -0.78
CA MET A 27 -1.89 -11.35 -1.97
C MET A 27 -2.46 -12.10 -3.18
N SER A 28 -3.12 -11.35 -4.06
CA SER A 28 -3.55 -11.82 -5.38
C SER A 28 -2.35 -12.20 -6.27
N PRO A 29 -2.56 -12.91 -7.38
CA PRO A 29 -1.49 -13.28 -8.30
C PRO A 29 -0.59 -12.10 -8.70
N GLY A 30 -1.18 -10.97 -9.12
CA GLY A 30 -0.48 -9.73 -9.44
C GLY A 30 -0.03 -8.91 -8.22
N GLY A 31 -0.42 -9.31 -7.02
CA GLY A 31 0.01 -8.68 -5.76
C GLY A 31 -0.77 -7.44 -5.36
N ALA A 32 -1.69 -6.93 -6.19
CA ALA A 32 -2.34 -5.65 -5.93
C ALA A 32 -3.44 -5.72 -4.87
N ARG A 33 -3.99 -6.92 -4.62
CA ARG A 33 -5.14 -7.12 -3.73
C ARG A 33 -4.77 -8.07 -2.62
N VAL A 34 -5.06 -7.68 -1.38
CA VAL A 34 -4.80 -8.53 -0.22
C VAL A 34 -6.09 -8.81 0.51
N ARG A 35 -6.50 -10.08 0.55
CA ARG A 35 -7.71 -10.50 1.26
C ARG A 35 -7.38 -11.10 2.62
N LEU A 36 -7.44 -10.27 3.67
CA LEU A 36 -7.27 -10.68 5.06
C LEU A 36 -8.64 -11.02 5.68
N GLY A 37 -9.14 -12.22 5.40
CA GLY A 37 -10.41 -12.74 5.96
C GLY A 37 -11.67 -12.41 5.17
N SER A 38 -12.84 -12.79 5.71
CA SER A 38 -14.17 -12.68 5.07
C SER A 38 -15.07 -11.60 5.69
N GLY A 39 -14.51 -10.73 6.56
CA GLY A 39 -15.25 -9.80 7.42
C GLY A 39 -15.87 -8.60 6.70
N ALA A 40 -17.08 -8.24 7.12
CA ALA A 40 -17.96 -7.22 6.58
C ALA A 40 -17.40 -5.78 6.66
N ALA A 41 -16.65 -5.35 5.66
CA ALA A 41 -16.48 -3.92 5.38
C ALA A 41 -17.67 -3.42 4.54
N LEU A 42 -18.20 -2.23 4.87
CA LEU A 42 -19.31 -1.57 4.16
C LEU A 42 -18.93 -1.04 2.76
N PHE A 43 -17.67 -1.22 2.35
CA PHE A 43 -17.12 -0.74 1.08
C PHE A 43 -17.08 -1.85 0.02
N PRO A 44 -17.06 -1.51 -1.27
CA PRO A 44 -16.84 -2.49 -2.33
C PRO A 44 -15.60 -3.33 -2.03
N ARG A 45 -15.72 -4.65 -2.10
CA ARG A 45 -14.69 -5.64 -1.76
C ARG A 45 -13.28 -5.33 -2.29
N ARG A 46 -13.19 -4.68 -3.45
CA ARG A 46 -11.95 -4.23 -4.11
C ARG A 46 -11.19 -3.15 -3.31
N VAL A 47 -11.89 -2.24 -2.65
CA VAL A 47 -11.31 -1.16 -1.85
C VAL A 47 -10.72 -1.72 -0.55
N ALA A 48 -11.44 -2.63 0.12
CA ALA A 48 -10.92 -3.31 1.31
C ALA A 48 -9.64 -4.14 1.00
N GLU A 49 -9.56 -4.72 -0.20
CA GLU A 49 -8.40 -5.47 -0.64
C GLU A 49 -7.19 -4.56 -0.98
N LEU A 50 -7.44 -3.30 -1.38
CA LEU A 50 -6.38 -2.27 -1.50
C LEU A 50 -5.82 -1.90 -0.14
N GLU A 51 -6.64 -1.75 0.90
CA GLU A 51 -6.14 -1.43 2.25
C GLU A 51 -5.10 -2.46 2.73
N GLY A 52 -5.37 -3.74 2.48
CA GLY A 52 -4.46 -4.82 2.86
C GLY A 52 -3.12 -4.79 2.11
N TYR A 53 -3.09 -4.19 0.91
CA TYR A 53 -1.86 -3.96 0.14
C TYR A 53 -1.12 -2.70 0.63
N ALA A 54 -1.84 -1.59 0.80
CA ALA A 54 -1.26 -0.26 1.00
C ALA A 54 -0.81 -0.03 2.45
N ARG A 55 -1.61 -0.41 3.45
CA ARG A 55 -1.30 -0.13 4.87
C ARG A 55 0.00 -0.74 5.40
N PRO A 56 0.45 -1.94 4.96
CA PRO A 56 1.78 -2.42 5.27
C PRO A 56 2.91 -1.42 4.98
N LEU A 57 2.76 -0.53 3.99
CA LEU A 57 3.77 0.48 3.64
C LEU A 57 4.11 1.40 4.82
N TYR A 58 3.15 1.71 5.70
CA TYR A 58 3.40 2.51 6.90
C TYR A 58 4.35 1.82 7.90
N GLY A 59 4.50 0.49 7.84
CA GLY A 59 5.51 -0.25 8.60
C GLY A 59 6.79 -0.49 7.80
N ILE A 60 6.66 -0.87 6.52
CA ILE A 60 7.77 -1.24 5.64
C ILE A 60 8.71 -0.05 5.40
N VAL A 61 8.16 1.12 5.12
CA VAL A 61 8.96 2.31 4.79
C VAL A 61 9.81 2.76 6.00
N PRO A 62 9.26 2.95 7.22
CA PRO A 62 10.09 3.26 8.39
C PRO A 62 11.07 2.15 8.77
N LEU A 63 10.73 0.88 8.51
CA LEU A 63 11.66 -0.23 8.70
C LEU A 63 12.91 -0.03 7.84
N VAL A 64 12.73 0.24 6.54
CA VAL A 64 13.84 0.38 5.58
C VAL A 64 14.62 1.69 5.79
N VAL A 65 13.93 2.83 5.88
CA VAL A 65 14.56 4.13 6.17
C VAL A 65 15.29 4.10 7.52
N GLY A 66 14.77 3.34 8.48
CA GLY A 66 15.40 3.09 9.76
C GLY A 66 16.63 2.17 9.70
N GLY A 67 17.12 1.78 8.53
CA GLY A 67 18.28 0.89 8.36
C GLY A 67 17.95 -0.59 8.59
N GLY A 68 16.68 -0.96 8.51
CA GLY A 68 16.23 -2.35 8.40
C GLY A 68 16.25 -2.82 6.96
N HIS A 69 15.80 -4.05 6.75
CA HIS A 69 15.70 -4.67 5.44
C HIS A 69 14.32 -5.28 5.25
N PHE A 70 13.85 -5.21 4.00
CA PHE A 70 12.60 -5.78 3.54
C PHE A 70 12.84 -6.52 2.22
N ASP A 71 12.63 -7.84 2.22
CA ASP A 71 12.98 -8.72 1.10
C ASP A 71 11.95 -8.72 -0.03
N HIS A 72 10.72 -8.26 0.24
CA HIS A 72 9.56 -8.49 -0.66
C HIS A 72 9.20 -7.27 -1.53
N TRP A 73 10.14 -6.36 -1.79
CA TRP A 73 9.87 -5.17 -2.61
C TRP A 73 9.32 -5.51 -4.00
N ASP A 74 9.80 -6.58 -4.64
CA ASP A 74 9.31 -7.03 -5.95
C ASP A 74 7.80 -7.29 -5.93
N ARG A 75 7.27 -7.90 -4.87
CA ARG A 75 5.83 -8.17 -4.71
C ARG A 75 5.01 -6.90 -4.54
N TRP A 76 5.57 -5.90 -3.88
CA TRP A 76 4.94 -4.59 -3.75
C TRP A 76 4.98 -3.84 -5.09
N CYS A 77 6.09 -3.85 -5.81
CA CYS A 77 6.19 -3.25 -7.14
C CYS A 77 5.22 -3.92 -8.13
N GLU A 78 5.15 -5.25 -8.17
CA GLU A 78 4.18 -5.99 -9.00
C GLU A 78 2.73 -5.59 -8.65
N GLY A 79 2.42 -5.50 -7.36
CA GLY A 79 1.11 -5.07 -6.88
C GLY A 79 0.77 -3.63 -7.28
N LEU A 80 1.73 -2.71 -7.22
CA LEU A 80 1.55 -1.33 -7.68
C LEU A 80 1.26 -1.28 -9.18
N VAL A 81 2.00 -2.04 -9.98
CA VAL A 81 1.83 -2.10 -11.44
C VAL A 81 0.47 -2.66 -11.80
N ALA A 82 0.06 -3.76 -11.17
CA ALA A 82 -1.22 -4.42 -11.45
C ALA A 82 -2.42 -3.64 -10.89
N GLY A 83 -2.25 -2.97 -9.75
CA GLY A 83 -3.28 -2.19 -9.09
C GLY A 83 -3.61 -0.87 -9.78
N THR A 84 -2.68 -0.33 -10.55
CA THR A 84 -2.83 0.93 -11.30
C THR A 84 -3.09 0.73 -12.79
N ASP A 85 -3.12 -0.51 -13.27
CA ASP A 85 -3.47 -0.84 -14.65
C ASP A 85 -5.00 -0.82 -14.87
N PRO A 86 -5.59 0.16 -15.59
CA PRO A 86 -7.03 0.27 -15.77
C PRO A 86 -7.64 -0.87 -16.60
N ASP A 87 -6.83 -1.54 -17.43
CA ASP A 87 -7.25 -2.68 -18.24
C ASP A 87 -7.04 -4.02 -17.51
N GLY A 88 -6.38 -3.98 -16.34
CA GLY A 88 -6.03 -5.15 -15.55
C GLY A 88 -7.17 -5.68 -14.68
N GLU A 89 -7.22 -7.01 -14.49
CA GLU A 89 -8.20 -7.64 -13.59
C GLU A 89 -8.05 -7.20 -12.13
N GLU A 90 -6.85 -6.79 -11.75
CA GLU A 90 -6.48 -6.38 -10.39
C GLU A 90 -6.59 -4.88 -10.11
N TYR A 91 -6.96 -4.07 -11.12
CA TYR A 91 -7.11 -2.62 -11.00
C TYR A 91 -7.86 -2.20 -9.73
N TRP A 92 -7.41 -1.16 -9.04
CA TRP A 92 -8.11 -0.64 -7.85
C TRP A 92 -9.31 0.25 -8.19
N GLY A 93 -9.39 0.75 -9.43
CA GLY A 93 -10.38 1.74 -9.83
C GLY A 93 -9.91 3.17 -9.53
N ALA A 94 -10.39 4.13 -10.31
CA ALA A 94 -10.18 5.56 -10.07
C ALA A 94 -11.11 6.08 -8.96
N CYS A 95 -10.72 7.12 -8.23
CA CYS A 95 -11.60 7.82 -7.29
C CYS A 95 -12.96 8.15 -7.94
N THR A 96 -14.05 7.97 -7.20
CA THR A 96 -15.42 8.11 -7.76
C THR A 96 -16.23 9.23 -7.12
N GLY A 97 -15.66 9.97 -6.17
CA GLY A 97 -16.35 11.01 -5.42
C GLY A 97 -15.56 11.48 -4.21
N ASP A 98 -16.14 12.43 -3.49
CA ASP A 98 -15.60 12.91 -2.22
C ASP A 98 -15.52 11.78 -1.18
N THR A 99 -14.57 11.89 -0.27
CA THR A 99 -14.35 10.94 0.84
C THR A 99 -14.09 9.49 0.41
N ASP A 100 -13.55 9.30 -0.80
CA ASP A 100 -13.22 7.98 -1.32
C ASP A 100 -12.08 7.33 -0.53
N GLN A 101 -12.29 6.10 -0.05
CA GLN A 101 -11.30 5.38 0.73
C GLN A 101 -9.98 5.19 -0.03
N ARG A 102 -9.99 5.18 -1.38
CA ARG A 102 -8.74 5.10 -2.15
C ARG A 102 -7.80 6.28 -1.89
N MET A 103 -8.32 7.46 -1.58
CA MET A 103 -7.49 8.63 -1.24
C MET A 103 -6.61 8.38 -0.02
N VAL A 104 -7.15 7.68 0.97
CA VAL A 104 -6.41 7.28 2.18
C VAL A 104 -5.25 6.34 1.83
N GLU A 105 -5.50 5.40 0.92
CA GLU A 105 -4.51 4.41 0.54
C GLU A 105 -3.50 4.97 -0.49
N MET A 106 -3.88 5.99 -1.26
CA MET A 106 -2.98 6.79 -2.11
C MET A 106 -1.90 7.49 -1.27
N ALA A 107 -2.23 8.00 -0.08
CA ALA A 107 -1.25 8.58 0.82
C ALA A 107 -0.15 7.58 1.22
N ALA A 108 -0.51 6.32 1.50
CA ALA A 108 0.46 5.27 1.81
C ALA A 108 1.39 4.95 0.63
N VAL A 109 0.84 4.93 -0.59
CA VAL A 109 1.62 4.76 -1.83
C VAL A 109 2.56 5.94 -2.06
N GLY A 110 2.05 7.17 -1.96
CA GLY A 110 2.85 8.40 -2.09
C GLY A 110 3.97 8.47 -1.06
N PHE A 111 3.69 8.08 0.19
CA PHE A 111 4.69 7.97 1.25
C PHE A 111 5.82 7.00 0.89
N ALA A 112 5.50 5.82 0.36
CA ALA A 112 6.52 4.85 -0.06
C ALA A 112 7.36 5.33 -1.25
N ILE A 113 6.74 6.01 -2.22
CA ILE A 113 7.45 6.63 -3.34
C ILE A 113 8.40 7.74 -2.83
N ALA A 114 7.94 8.58 -1.90
CA ALA A 114 8.72 9.71 -1.41
C ALA A 114 9.95 9.31 -0.58
N PHE A 115 9.85 8.25 0.21
CA PHE A 115 10.87 7.89 1.19
C PHE A 115 11.73 6.67 0.83
N THR A 116 11.27 5.83 -0.11
CA THR A 116 12.00 4.66 -0.59
C THR A 116 11.95 4.53 -2.12
N PRO A 117 12.20 5.60 -2.89
CA PRO A 117 12.06 5.58 -4.34
C PRO A 117 12.94 4.51 -4.99
N GLU A 118 14.14 4.26 -4.48
CA GLU A 118 15.09 3.27 -4.99
C GLU A 118 14.56 1.84 -4.96
N HIS A 119 13.58 1.57 -4.10
CA HIS A 119 12.97 0.26 -3.93
C HIS A 119 11.58 0.16 -4.57
N PHE A 120 10.81 1.25 -4.58
CA PHE A 120 9.39 1.20 -4.93
C PHE A 120 9.02 1.96 -6.21
N TRP A 121 9.84 2.92 -6.63
CA TRP A 121 9.58 3.77 -7.80
C TRP A 121 10.56 3.53 -8.94
N ASP A 122 11.86 3.58 -8.65
CA ASP A 122 12.92 3.47 -9.65
C ASP A 122 12.88 2.16 -10.45
N PRO A 123 12.55 0.99 -9.85
CA PRO A 123 12.42 -0.27 -10.59
C PRO A 123 11.28 -0.30 -11.61
N LEU A 124 10.31 0.62 -11.52
CA LEU A 124 9.16 0.63 -12.42
C LEU A 124 9.56 1.16 -13.80
N GLY A 125 9.04 0.50 -14.85
CA GLY A 125 9.14 1.00 -16.22
C GLY A 125 8.27 2.25 -16.45
N ASP A 126 8.61 3.04 -17.47
CA ASP A 126 7.98 4.34 -17.73
C ASP A 126 6.45 4.25 -17.86
N GLY A 127 5.94 3.27 -18.61
CA GLY A 127 4.50 3.07 -18.77
C GLY A 127 3.79 2.68 -17.47
N ALA A 128 4.47 2.04 -16.51
CA ALA A 128 3.90 1.80 -15.19
C ALA A 128 3.91 3.08 -14.34
N LYS A 129 4.99 3.85 -14.38
CA LYS A 129 5.09 5.16 -13.70
C LYS A 129 3.98 6.10 -14.14
N GLU A 130 3.71 6.18 -15.44
CA GLU A 130 2.61 6.99 -16.00
C GLU A 130 1.24 6.58 -15.42
N ARG A 131 0.97 5.28 -15.33
CA ARG A 131 -0.29 4.79 -14.74
C ARG A 131 -0.40 5.05 -13.25
N VAL A 132 0.70 4.91 -12.51
CA VAL A 132 0.74 5.23 -11.08
C VAL A 132 0.45 6.72 -10.87
N LEU A 133 1.08 7.61 -11.63
CA LEU A 133 0.82 9.04 -11.57
C LEU A 133 -0.64 9.35 -11.91
N ALA A 134 -1.15 8.82 -13.03
CA ALA A 134 -2.55 9.03 -13.41
C ALA A 134 -3.55 8.53 -12.36
N TRP A 135 -3.22 7.44 -11.65
CA TRP A 135 -4.04 6.95 -10.56
C TRP A 135 -3.98 7.87 -9.33
N LEU A 136 -2.79 8.35 -8.95
CA LEU A 136 -2.61 9.30 -7.84
C LEU A 136 -3.26 10.65 -8.11
N ASP A 137 -3.16 11.17 -9.34
CA ASP A 137 -3.75 12.45 -9.76
C ASP A 137 -5.27 12.50 -9.55
N GLY A 138 -5.94 11.35 -9.52
CA GLY A 138 -7.38 11.26 -9.23
C GLY A 138 -7.78 11.74 -7.84
N ILE A 139 -6.84 11.95 -6.91
CA ILE A 139 -7.12 12.58 -5.61
C ILE A 139 -7.49 14.06 -5.74
N ASP A 140 -6.91 14.77 -6.72
CA ASP A 140 -7.09 16.22 -6.89
C ASP A 140 -8.47 16.58 -7.47
N GLU A 141 -9.23 15.60 -7.96
CA GLU A 141 -10.56 15.80 -8.53
C GLU A 141 -11.67 15.90 -7.47
N PHE A 142 -11.38 15.55 -6.21
CA PHE A 142 -12.39 15.34 -5.17
C PHE A 142 -11.88 15.77 -3.79
N GLU A 143 -12.80 16.00 -2.83
CA GLU A 143 -12.41 16.42 -1.48
C GLU A 143 -12.22 15.20 -0.55
N PRO A 144 -11.08 15.07 0.15
CA PRO A 144 -10.89 14.04 1.16
C PRO A 144 -11.79 14.27 2.39
N ALA A 145 -11.98 13.23 3.19
CA ALA A 145 -12.75 13.37 4.43
C ALA A 145 -12.09 14.38 5.39
N ALA A 146 -12.88 15.33 5.90
CA ALA A 146 -12.44 16.33 6.89
C ALA A 146 -12.24 15.69 8.28
N ASN A 147 -11.22 14.85 8.41
CA ASN A 147 -10.86 14.16 9.64
C ASN A 147 -9.33 13.99 9.73
N ASN A 148 -8.89 13.13 10.65
CA ASN A 148 -7.47 12.89 10.89
C ASN A 148 -6.70 12.33 9.69
N TRP A 149 -7.37 11.87 8.63
CA TRP A 149 -6.72 11.43 7.40
C TRP A 149 -5.98 12.55 6.67
N GLN A 150 -6.37 13.82 6.88
CA GLN A 150 -5.64 14.96 6.32
C GLN A 150 -4.21 15.13 6.88
N PHE A 151 -3.85 14.40 7.94
CA PHE A 151 -2.51 14.43 8.53
C PHE A 151 -1.57 13.35 7.98
N PHE A 152 -2.05 12.46 7.10
CA PHE A 152 -1.28 11.36 6.51
C PHE A 152 -1.06 11.59 5.02
#